data_AF-A0A962D486-F1
#
_entry.id   AF-A0A962D486-F1
#
_cell.length_a   1.000
_cell.length_b   1.000
_cell.length_c   1.000
_cell.angle_alpha   90.00
_cell.angle_beta   90.00
_cell.angle_gamma   90.00
#
_symmetry.space_group_name_H-M   'P 1'
#
loop_
_entity.id
_entity.type
_entity.pdbx_description
1 polymer ?
#
loop_
_entity_poly.entity_id
_entity_poly.type
_entity_poly.pdbx_seq_one_letter_code
_entity_poly.pdbx_strand_id
1 'polypeptide(L)' 'GNLCSACHTAGVAGAPKLEQAAWSSRIGQGMDTLVKHAIEGFQGQAGIMPARGGNPSLTDEQVAATVQWMVDELK' A
#
# COMPACT_ATOMS: atom_id res chain seq x y z
N GLY A 1 -9.55 -6.38 -1.56
CA GLY A 1 -10.21 -5.23 -2.21
C GLY A 1 -10.44 -4.08 -1.25
N ASN A 2 -11.47 -4.16 -0.39
CA ASN A 2 -12.00 -2.97 0.30
C ASN A 2 -11.17 -2.35 1.44
N LEU A 3 -10.17 -3.06 2.00
CA LEU A 3 -9.39 -2.51 3.12
C LEU A 3 -8.42 -1.41 2.66
N CYS A 4 -7.72 -1.65 1.55
CA CYS A 4 -6.70 -0.74 1.05
C CYS A 4 -7.33 0.49 0.36
N SER A 5 -8.47 0.31 -0.33
CA SER A 5 -9.16 1.40 -1.02
C SER A 5 -9.65 2.50 -0.07
N ALA A 6 -9.98 2.15 1.19
CA ALA A 6 -10.44 3.11 2.20
C ALA A 6 -9.50 4.31 2.35
N CYS A 7 -8.19 4.09 2.25
CA CYS A 7 -7.20 5.17 2.29
C CYS A 7 -6.63 5.50 0.91
N HIS A 8 -6.36 4.49 0.07
CA HIS A 8 -5.63 4.66 -1.18
C HIS A 8 -6.48 5.14 -2.37
N THR A 9 -7.80 5.23 -2.26
CA THR A 9 -8.62 5.86 -3.29
C THR A 9 -8.68 7.39 -3.10
N ALA A 10 -8.91 7.86 -1.87
CA ALA A 10 -9.05 9.28 -1.57
C ALA A 10 -7.76 9.96 -1.07
N GLY A 11 -6.72 9.19 -0.75
CA GLY A 11 -5.47 9.70 -0.19
C GLY A 11 -5.60 10.11 1.29
N VAL A 12 -6.40 9.36 2.05
CA VAL A 12 -6.69 9.66 3.47
C VAL A 12 -5.40 9.63 4.27
N ALA A 13 -5.22 10.61 5.17
CA ALA A 13 -4.05 10.73 6.04
C ALA A 13 -2.69 10.72 5.28
N GLY A 14 -2.69 11.19 4.02
CA GLY A 14 -1.51 11.23 3.17
C GLY A 14 -1.14 9.88 2.54
N ALA A 15 -2.04 8.89 2.58
CA ALA A 15 -1.88 7.66 1.82
C ALA A 15 -1.68 7.98 0.32
N PRO A 16 -0.76 7.30 -0.38
CA PRO A 16 -0.61 7.49 -1.81
C PRO A 16 -1.88 7.04 -2.52
N LYS A 17 -2.51 7.98 -3.23
CA LYS A 17 -3.66 7.68 -4.09
C LYS A 17 -3.26 6.67 -5.16
N LEU A 18 -4.19 5.84 -5.62
CA LEU A 18 -3.98 4.89 -6.70
C LEU A 18 -3.87 5.61 -8.07
N GLU A 19 -2.83 6.42 -8.20
CA GLU A 19 -2.52 7.26 -9.35
C GLU A 19 -1.02 7.15 -9.65
N GLN A 20 -0.63 7.06 -10.92
CA GLN A 20 0.76 6.80 -11.31
C GLN A 20 1.75 7.78 -10.66
N ALA A 21 1.41 9.07 -10.63
CA ALA A 21 2.25 10.12 -10.07
C ALA A 21 2.58 9.93 -8.58
N ALA A 22 1.68 9.30 -7.80
CA ALA A 22 1.89 9.04 -6.38
C ALA A 22 2.74 7.78 -6.11
N TRP A 23 2.91 6.92 -7.11
CA TRP A 23 3.51 5.59 -6.99
C TRP A 23 4.81 5.39 -7.76
N SER A 24 5.16 6.22 -8.74
CA SER A 24 6.39 6.04 -9.54
C SER A 24 7.66 5.87 -8.69
N SER A 25 7.87 6.72 -7.68
CA SER A 25 9.02 6.62 -6.78
C SER A 25 8.95 5.44 -5.81
N ARG A 26 7.74 4.96 -5.51
CA ARG A 26 7.49 3.82 -4.61
C ARG A 26 7.75 2.51 -5.33
N ILE A 27 7.25 2.37 -6.56
CA ILE A 27 7.52 1.22 -7.43
C ILE A 27 9.03 1.06 -7.67
N GLY A 28 9.78 2.17 -7.76
CA GLY A 28 11.24 2.15 -7.84
C GLY A 28 11.96 1.52 -6.64
N GLN A 29 11.30 1.35 -5.49
CA GLN A 29 11.86 0.66 -4.32
C GLN A 29 11.76 -0.88 -4.41
N GLY A 30 11.05 -1.39 -5.42
CA GLY A 30 10.83 -2.82 -5.64
C GLY A 30 9.62 -3.38 -4.87
N MET A 31 9.04 -4.45 -5.41
CA MET A 31 7.82 -5.05 -4.88
C MET A 31 8.01 -5.58 -3.45
N ASP A 32 9.15 -6.22 -3.16
CA ASP A 32 9.45 -6.78 -1.83
C ASP A 32 9.42 -5.71 -0.74
N THR A 33 9.95 -4.51 -1.02
CA THR A 33 9.93 -3.37 -0.10
C THR A 33 8.50 -2.89 0.15
N LEU A 34 7.68 -2.78 -0.89
CA LEU A 34 6.28 -2.35 -0.77
C LEU A 34 5.46 -3.35 0.03
N VAL A 35 5.64 -4.64 -0.22
CA VAL A 35 4.97 -5.72 0.51
C VAL A 35 5.40 -5.73 1.97
N LYS A 36 6.70 -5.61 2.26
CA LYS A 36 7.23 -5.54 3.62
C LYS A 36 6.62 -4.38 4.41
N HIS A 37 6.62 -3.17 3.85
CA HIS A 37 6.00 -1.99 4.47
C HIS A 37 4.49 -2.19 4.70
N ALA A 38 3.81 -2.91 3.82
CA ALA A 38 2.40 -3.20 3.99
C ALA A 38 2.10 -4.22 5.10
N ILE A 39 2.97 -5.22 5.27
CA ILE A 39 2.83 -6.26 6.29
C ILE A 39 3.22 -5.72 7.67
N GLU A 40 4.39 -5.11 7.76
CA GLU A 40 4.99 -4.65 9.03
C GLU A 40 4.46 -3.28 9.47
N GLY A 41 3.88 -2.51 8.53
CA GLY A 41 3.58 -1.11 8.71
C GLY A 41 4.78 -0.24 8.36
N PHE A 42 4.51 1.03 8.06
CA PHE A 42 5.52 1.99 7.65
C PHE A 42 5.13 3.40 8.03
N GLN A 43 6.07 4.14 8.62
CA GLN A 43 5.93 5.56 8.86
C GLN A 43 6.89 6.31 7.93
N GLY A 44 6.31 7.04 6.98
CA GLY A 44 7.05 7.87 6.05
C GLY A 44 6.74 9.35 6.23
N GLN A 45 7.31 10.17 5.37
CA GLN A 45 7.06 11.62 5.42
C GLN A 45 5.61 12.00 5.08
N ALA A 46 4.94 11.21 4.24
CA ALA A 46 3.57 11.47 3.83
C ALA A 46 2.53 11.06 4.89
N GLY A 47 2.88 10.17 5.82
CA GLY A 47 1.93 9.63 6.79
C GLY A 47 2.31 8.23 7.28
N ILE A 48 1.34 7.57 7.90
CA ILE A 48 1.49 6.24 8.48
C ILE A 48 0.66 5.23 7.68
N MET A 49 1.31 4.15 7.27
CA MET A 49 0.69 2.93 6.80
C MET A 49 0.64 1.94 7.98
N PRO A 50 -0.55 1.59 8.50
CA PRO A 50 -0.67 0.60 9.56
C PRO A 50 -0.26 -0.79 9.06
N ALA A 51 0.29 -1.61 9.96
CA ALA A 51 0.59 -3.01 9.70
C ALA A 51 -0.65 -3.75 9.17
N ARG A 52 -0.49 -4.50 8.08
CA ARG A 52 -1.58 -5.22 7.38
C ARG A 52 -2.78 -4.33 7.04
N GLY A 53 -2.54 -3.05 6.74
CA GLY A 53 -3.61 -2.09 6.46
C GLY A 53 -4.57 -1.87 7.63
N GLY A 54 -4.15 -2.19 8.85
CA GLY A 54 -4.96 -2.08 10.07
C GLY A 54 -5.84 -3.29 10.36
N ASN A 55 -5.76 -4.35 9.55
CA ASN A 55 -6.49 -5.60 9.79
C ASN A 55 -5.51 -6.74 10.15
N PRO A 56 -5.38 -7.10 11.45
CA PRO A 56 -4.47 -8.14 11.88
C PRO A 56 -4.88 -9.56 11.42
N SER A 57 -6.10 -9.74 10.91
CA SER A 57 -6.59 -11.03 10.41
C SER A 57 -6.12 -11.35 8.98
N LEU A 58 -5.47 -10.40 8.29
CA LEU A 58 -4.93 -10.68 6.96
C LEU A 58 -3.65 -11.50 7.03
N THR A 59 -3.52 -12.47 6.13
CA THR A 59 -2.25 -13.19 5.93
C THR A 59 -1.28 -12.35 5.10
N ASP A 60 0.00 -12.68 5.20
CA ASP A 60 1.05 -11.99 4.45
C ASP A 60 0.84 -12.16 2.94
N GLU A 61 0.34 -13.31 2.49
CA GLU A 61 0.00 -13.56 1.10
C GLU A 61 -1.16 -12.70 0.62
N GLN A 62 -2.18 -12.48 1.46
CA GLN A 62 -3.30 -11.60 1.12
C GLN A 62 -2.87 -10.14 0.98
N VAL A 63 -1.95 -9.69 1.86
CA VAL A 63 -1.37 -8.36 1.77
C VAL A 63 -0.52 -8.24 0.50
N ALA A 64 0.38 -9.21 0.25
CA ALA A 64 1.25 -9.21 -0.92
C ALA A 64 0.46 -9.19 -2.24
N ALA A 65 -0.56 -10.05 -2.36
CA ALA A 65 -1.43 -10.10 -3.53
C ALA A 65 -2.18 -8.77 -3.75
N THR A 66 -2.59 -8.11 -2.67
CA THR A 66 -3.28 -6.81 -2.76
C THR A 66 -2.33 -5.69 -3.17
N VAL A 67 -1.10 -5.66 -2.64
CA VAL A 67 -0.07 -4.68 -3.06
C VAL A 67 0.27 -4.87 -4.54
N GLN A 68 0.44 -6.11 -4.99
CA GLN A 68 0.68 -6.41 -6.40
C GLN A 68 -0.47 -5.89 -7.28
N TRP A 69 -1.72 -6.21 -6.93
CA TRP A 69 -2.90 -5.70 -7.63
C TRP A 69 -2.92 -4.16 -7.71
N MET A 70 -2.61 -3.48 -6.60
CA MET A 70 -2.55 -2.00 -6.59
C MET A 70 -1.48 -1.46 -7.55
N VAL A 71 -0.32 -2.11 -7.64
CA VAL A 71 0.73 -1.70 -8.58
C VAL A 71 0.33 -1.98 -10.03
N ASP A 72 -0.38 -3.09 -10.28
CA ASP A 72 -0.85 -3.46 -11.62
C ASP A 72 -1.96 -2.54 -12.14
N GLU A 73 -2.82 -2.02 -11.26
CA GLU A 73 -3.89 -1.06 -11.61
C GLU A 73 -3.34 0.30 -12.06
N LEU A 74 -2.05 0.57 -11.81
CA LEU A 74 -1.37 1.80 -12.20
C LEU A 74 -0.72 1.70 -13.59
N LYS A 75 -1.00 0.65 -14.36
CA LYS A 75 -0.46 0.46 -15.71
C LYS A 75 -1.31 1.12 -16.79
#